data_AF-A0A954Z3R6-F1
#
_entry.id   AF-A0A954Z3R6-F1
#
_cell.length_a   1.000
_cell.length_b   1.000
_cell.length_c   1.000
_cell.angle_alpha   90.00
_cell.angle_beta   90.00
_cell.angle_gamma   90.00
#
_symmetry.space_group_name_H-M   'P 1'
#
loop_
_entity.id
_entity.type
_entity.pdbx_description
1 polymer ?
#
loop_
_entity_poly.entity_id
_entity_poly.type
_entity_poly.pdbx_seq_one_letter_code
_entity_poly.pdbx_strand_id
1 'polypeptide(L)'
;MACIVDDRGMLSGVFTDGDLRRLLTRCETPARLTAGEAWRLSRRDPDEPQVRCSSVSTETLAVECLRLMRESEITVLIVSDDGERPQGVVRLQDIVRAGLG
;
A
#
# COMPACT_ATOMS: atom_id res chain seq x y z
N MET A 1 0.18 3.57 8.36
CA MET A 1 0.35 2.48 7.36
C MET A 1 0.83 1.23 8.07
N ALA A 2 0.28 0.07 7.70
CA ALA A 2 0.78 -1.26 8.05
C ALA A 2 0.90 -2.15 6.79
N CYS A 3 1.84 -3.09 6.79
CA CYS A 3 1.86 -4.19 5.83
C CYS A 3 0.98 -5.33 6.36
N ILE A 4 0.19 -5.93 5.47
CA ILE A 4 -0.56 -7.15 5.74
C ILE A 4 0.26 -8.30 5.19
N VAL A 5 0.60 -9.27 6.04
CA VAL A 5 1.38 -10.45 5.68
C VAL A 5 0.62 -11.72 6.02
N ASP A 6 0.94 -12.80 5.31
CA ASP A 6 0.48 -14.14 5.67
C ASP A 6 1.32 -14.75 6.81
N ASP A 7 0.98 -15.97 7.21
CA ASP A 7 1.69 -16.70 8.28
C ASP A 7 3.16 -17.02 7.96
N ARG A 8 3.57 -16.88 6.70
CA ARG A 8 4.97 -17.06 6.23
C ARG A 8 5.73 -15.74 6.17
N GLY A 9 5.09 -14.63 6.51
CA GLY A 9 5.65 -13.28 6.43
C GLY A 9 5.63 -12.67 5.02
N MET A 10 4.87 -13.27 4.10
CA MET A 10 4.78 -12.83 2.71
C MET A 10 3.76 -11.71 2.56
N LEU A 11 4.08 -10.70 1.77
CA LEU A 11 3.24 -9.52 1.56
C LEU A 11 1.93 -9.91 0.88
N SER A 12 0.83 -9.75 1.62
CA SER A 12 -0.53 -9.91 1.10
C SER A 12 -1.16 -8.57 0.70
N GLY A 13 -0.68 -7.46 1.26
CA GLY A 13 -1.12 -6.13 0.88
C GLY A 13 -0.69 -5.03 1.86
N VAL A 14 -1.24 -3.84 1.67
CA VAL A 14 -0.98 -2.66 2.51
C VAL A 14 -2.29 -2.14 3.07
N PHE A 15 -2.25 -1.66 4.31
CA PHE A 15 -3.34 -0.96 4.96
C PHE A 15 -2.91 0.47 5.30
N THR A 16 -3.61 1.44 4.74
CA THR A 16 -3.31 2.88 4.82
C THR A 16 -4.45 3.65 5.46
N ASP A 17 -4.25 4.95 5.68
CA ASP A 17 -5.31 5.82 6.20
C ASP A 17 -6.50 5.93 5.22
N GLY A 18 -6.24 5.74 3.91
CA GLY A 18 -7.31 5.66 2.90
C GLY A 18 -8.17 4.40 3.07
N ASP A 19 -7.55 3.28 3.43
CA ASP A 19 -8.26 2.05 3.78
C ASP A 19 -9.05 2.22 5.07
N LEU A 20 -8.43 2.80 6.10
CA LEU A 20 -9.12 3.10 7.35
C LEU A 20 -10.34 4.01 7.13
N ARG A 21 -10.20 5.07 6.33
CA ARG A 21 -11.31 5.96 5.97
C ARG A 21 -12.46 5.18 5.32
N ARG A 22 -12.17 4.34 4.31
CA ARG A 22 -13.19 3.49 3.65
C ARG A 22 -13.81 2.48 4.59
N LEU A 23 -13.01 1.92 5.51
CA LEU A 23 -13.52 0.96 6.49
C LEU A 23 -14.51 1.61 7.45
N LEU A 24 -14.19 2.81 7.94
CA LEU A 24 -15.04 3.57 8.87
C LEU A 24 -16.36 4.00 8.23
N THR A 25 -16.42 4.18 6.90
CA THR A 25 -17.68 4.49 6.21
C THR A 25 -18.51 3.26 5.89
N ARG A 26 -17.90 2.07 5.82
CA ARG A 26 -18.57 0.83 5.40
C ARG A 26 -18.92 -0.12 6.55
N CYS A 27 -18.33 0.07 7.73
CA CYS A 27 -18.50 -0.82 8.87
C CYS A 27 -18.77 -0.02 10.15
N GLU A 28 -19.87 -0.31 10.84
CA GLU A 28 -20.22 0.32 12.11
C GLU A 28 -19.34 -0.12 13.28
N THR A 29 -18.81 -1.36 13.24
CA THR A 29 -18.02 -1.96 14.33
C THR A 29 -16.65 -2.46 13.87
N PRO A 30 -15.82 -1.60 13.26
CA PRO A 30 -14.57 -2.02 12.61
C PRO A 30 -13.53 -2.58 13.59
N ALA A 31 -13.60 -2.20 14.87
CA ALA A 31 -12.73 -2.72 15.92
C ALA A 31 -12.95 -4.22 16.23
N ARG A 32 -14.05 -4.82 15.74
CA ARG A 32 -14.33 -6.26 15.89
C ARG A 32 -13.76 -7.11 14.76
N LEU A 33 -13.24 -6.48 13.71
CA LEU A 33 -12.71 -7.17 12.54
C LEU A 33 -11.28 -7.62 12.80
N THR A 34 -10.93 -8.78 12.25
CA THR A 34 -9.54 -9.15 12.04
C THR A 34 -8.87 -8.22 11.03
N ALA A 35 -7.53 -8.15 11.04
CA ALA A 35 -6.78 -7.35 10.07
C ALA A 35 -7.10 -7.73 8.60
N GLY A 36 -7.29 -9.03 8.33
CA GLY A 36 -7.62 -9.52 6.99
C GLY A 36 -9.04 -9.13 6.55
N GLU A 37 -10.02 -9.14 7.45
CA GLU A 37 -11.37 -8.66 7.17
C GLU A 37 -11.41 -7.16 6.97
N ALA A 38 -10.75 -6.40 7.83
CA ALA A 38 -10.60 -4.96 7.71
C ALA A 38 -10.01 -4.60 6.34
N TRP A 39 -8.92 -5.26 5.94
CA TRP A 39 -8.26 -5.04 4.65
C TRP A 39 -9.14 -5.41 3.44
N ARG A 40 -9.93 -6.49 3.53
CA ARG A 40 -10.88 -6.89 2.47
C ARG A 40 -12.06 -5.93 2.35
N LEU A 41 -12.60 -5.43 3.46
CA LEU A 41 -13.73 -4.48 3.46
C LEU A 41 -13.32 -3.05 3.09
N SER A 42 -12.04 -2.71 3.25
CA SER A 42 -11.49 -1.39 2.96
C SER A 42 -10.98 -1.21 1.54
N ARG A 43 -11.14 -2.18 0.64
CA ARG A 43 -10.62 -2.10 -0.74
C ARG A 43 -11.23 -0.92 -1.50
N ARG A 44 -10.46 -0.32 -2.41
CA ARG A 44 -10.91 0.78 -3.27
C ARG A 44 -12.17 0.40 -4.04
N ASP A 45 -13.06 1.37 -4.23
CA ASP A 45 -14.22 1.22 -5.10
C ASP A 45 -13.78 1.02 -6.57
N PRO A 46 -14.59 0.37 -7.43
CA PRO A 46 -14.24 0.15 -8.83
C PRO A 46 -13.96 1.44 -9.61
N ASP A 47 -14.60 2.55 -9.21
CA ASP A 47 -14.47 3.86 -9.84
C ASP A 47 -13.21 4.63 -9.37
N GLU A 48 -12.54 4.17 -8.31
CA GLU A 48 -11.25 4.73 -7.87
C GLU A 48 -10.10 4.14 -8.72
N PRO A 49 -8.99 4.89 -8.92
CA PRO A 49 -7.81 4.38 -9.59
C PRO A 49 -7.31 3.10 -8.92
N GLN A 50 -7.25 2.04 -9.73
CA GLN A 50 -6.86 0.72 -9.25
C GLN A 50 -5.35 0.69 -8.99
N VAL A 51 -4.98 0.18 -7.83
CA VAL A 51 -3.57 -0.01 -7.47
C VAL A 51 -3.06 -1.24 -8.22
N ARG A 52 -2.35 -1.00 -9.32
CA ARG A 52 -1.77 -2.08 -10.14
C ARG A 52 -0.62 -2.78 -9.42
N CYS A 53 0.17 -1.99 -8.69
CA CYS A 53 1.29 -2.48 -7.91
C CYS A 53 1.43 -1.66 -6.64
N SER A 54 1.59 -2.32 -5.51
CA SER A 54 1.85 -1.67 -4.21
C SER A 54 3.24 -1.99 -3.64
N SER A 55 4.05 -2.73 -4.41
CA SER A 55 5.39 -3.14 -4.04
C SER A 55 6.37 -3.02 -5.19
N VAL A 56 7.65 -2.83 -4.87
CA VAL A 56 8.75 -2.70 -5.83
C VAL A 56 9.96 -3.46 -5.32
N SER A 57 10.85 -3.86 -6.21
CA SER A 57 12.12 -4.48 -5.81
C SER A 57 13.10 -3.44 -5.25
N THR A 58 14.12 -3.91 -4.55
CA THR A 58 15.23 -3.08 -4.05
C THR A 58 16.01 -2.37 -5.16
N GLU A 59 15.96 -2.88 -6.39
CA GLU A 59 16.62 -2.31 -7.57
C GLU A 59 15.77 -1.28 -8.32
N THR A 60 14.51 -1.07 -7.92
CA THR A 60 13.61 -0.17 -8.62
C THR A 60 14.03 1.30 -8.44
N LEU A 61 14.20 2.01 -9.56
CA LEU A 61 14.62 3.41 -9.56
C LEU A 61 13.57 4.32 -8.90
N ALA A 62 14.02 5.35 -8.18
CA ALA A 62 13.12 6.30 -7.52
C ALA A 62 12.17 7.04 -8.49
N VAL A 63 12.63 7.34 -9.72
CA VAL A 63 11.78 7.93 -10.77
C VAL A 63 10.64 6.99 -11.18
N GLU A 64 10.92 5.68 -11.19
CA GLU A 64 9.94 4.66 -11.53
C GLU A 64 8.94 4.47 -10.38
N CYS A 65 9.42 4.47 -9.14
CA CYS A 65 8.56 4.52 -7.95
C CYS A 65 7.59 5.71 -8.00
N LEU A 66 8.08 6.90 -8.37
CA LEU A 66 7.25 8.10 -8.50
C LEU A 66 6.19 7.97 -9.60
N ARG A 67 6.55 7.38 -10.75
CA ARG A 67 5.62 7.09 -11.85
C ARG A 67 4.51 6.15 -11.38
N LEU A 68 4.86 5.03 -10.74
CA LEU A 68 3.89 4.04 -10.22
C LEU A 68 2.95 4.64 -9.17
N MET A 69 3.49 5.47 -8.28
CA MET A 69 2.72 6.21 -7.26
C MET A 69 1.68 7.14 -7.90
N ARG A 70 2.06 7.88 -8.95
CA ARG A 70 1.16 8.76 -9.69
C ARG A 70 0.05 7.99 -10.40
N GLU A 71 0.40 6.92 -11.11
CA GLU A 71 -0.57 6.10 -11.85
C GLU A 71 -1.58 5.38 -10.96
N SER A 72 -1.16 4.94 -9.77
CA SER A 72 -2.01 4.24 -8.81
C SER A 72 -2.67 5.17 -7.78
N GLU A 73 -2.37 6.48 -7.83
CA GLU A 73 -2.74 7.47 -6.81
C GLU A 73 -2.45 6.99 -5.37
N ILE A 74 -1.23 6.50 -5.16
CA ILE A 74 -0.73 6.08 -3.84
C ILE A 74 0.52 6.89 -3.49
N THR A 75 0.79 7.06 -2.20
CA THR A 75 1.93 7.85 -1.71
C THR A 75 3.06 6.99 -1.16
N VAL A 76 2.93 5.68 -1.28
CA VAL A 76 3.81 4.72 -0.62
C VAL A 76 3.88 3.42 -1.39
N LEU A 77 5.09 2.87 -1.46
CA LEU A 77 5.39 1.58 -2.06
C LEU A 77 6.17 0.74 -1.05
N ILE A 78 5.83 -0.54 -0.95
CA ILE A 78 6.58 -1.50 -0.15
C ILE A 78 7.79 -1.97 -0.95
N VAL A 79 8.97 -2.02 -0.33
CA VAL A 79 10.13 -2.66 -0.95
C VAL A 79 10.12 -4.13 -0.56
N SER A 80 10.12 -5.02 -1.55
CA SER A 80 10.15 -6.48 -1.36
C SER A 80 10.76 -7.13 -2.59
N ASP A 81 11.63 -8.12 -2.40
CA ASP A 81 12.12 -8.95 -3.50
C ASP A 81 10.98 -9.85 -3.99
N ASP A 82 10.68 -9.84 -5.29
CA ASP A 82 9.65 -10.65 -5.96
C ASP A 82 8.27 -10.70 -5.30
N GLY A 83 7.89 -9.64 -4.58
CA GLY A 83 6.60 -9.57 -3.86
C GLY A 83 6.54 -10.48 -2.63
N GLU A 84 7.69 -10.99 -2.19
CA GLU A 84 7.78 -11.92 -1.07
C GLU A 84 7.72 -11.19 0.26
N ARG A 85 8.87 -10.89 0.85
CA ARG A 85 8.97 -10.36 2.21
C ARG A 85 9.16 -8.85 2.19
N PRO A 86 8.37 -8.08 2.96
CA PRO A 86 8.62 -6.65 3.13
C PRO A 86 10.01 -6.41 3.71
N GLN A 87 10.86 -5.69 2.98
CA GLN A 87 12.20 -5.29 3.39
C GLN A 87 12.27 -3.81 3.77
N GLY A 88 11.35 -3.00 3.24
CA GLY A 88 11.33 -1.57 3.49
C GLY A 88 10.11 -0.86 2.93
N VAL A 89 10.12 0.47 3.02
CA VAL A 89 9.05 1.33 2.52
C VAL A 89 9.69 2.55 1.86
N VAL A 90 9.19 2.90 0.67
CA VAL A 90 9.49 4.17 0.00
C VAL A 90 8.24 5.03 0.06
N ARG A 91 8.38 6.28 0.53
CA ARG A 91 7.29 7.24 0.62
C ARG A 91 7.50 8.38 -0.38
N LEU A 92 6.42 8.86 -0.97
CA LEU A 92 6.43 9.94 -1.96
C LEU A 92 7.21 11.16 -1.45
N GLN A 93 7.00 11.56 -0.19
CA GLN A 93 7.71 12.70 0.40
C GLN A 93 9.22 12.50 0.48
N ASP A 94 9.72 11.26 0.60
CA ASP A 94 11.15 10.99 0.66
C ASP A 94 11.77 11.15 -0.74
N ILE A 95 11.06 10.70 -1.78
CA ILE A 95 11.46 10.91 -3.19
C ILE A 95 11.49 12.40 -3.53
N VAL A 96 10.43 13.14 -3.18
CA VAL A 96 10.34 14.59 -3.43
C VAL A 96 11.44 15.35 -2.70
N ARG A 97 11.72 15.00 -1.43
CA ARG A 97 12.82 15.60 -0.66
C ARG A 97 14.20 15.32 -1.25
N ALA A 98 14.36 14.22 -1.97
CA ALA A 98 15.59 13.89 -2.68
C ALA A 98 15.79 14.69 -3.99
N GLY A 99 14.85 15.57 -4.34
CA GLY A 99 14.93 16.42 -5.53
C GLY A 99 14.26 15.83 -6.78
N LEU A 100 13.49 14.77 -6.63
CA LEU A 100 12.71 14.15 -7.71
C LEU A 100 11.23 14.53 -7.53
N GLY A 101 10.73 15.52 -8.28
CA GLY A 101 9.37 16.04 -8.16
C GLY A 101 8.88 16.69 -9.45
#